data_AF-A0A7S3GZ81-F1
#
_entry.id   AF-A0A7S3GZ81-F1
#
_cell.length_a   1.000
_cell.length_b   1.000
_cell.length_c   1.000
_cell.angle_alpha   90.00
_cell.angle_beta   90.00
_cell.angle_gamma   90.00
#
_symmetry.space_group_name_H-M   'P 1'
#
loop_
_entity.id
_entity.type
_entity.pdbx_description
1 polymer ?
#
loop_
_entity_poly.entity_id
_entity_poly.type
_entity_poly.pdbx_seq_one_letter_code
_entity_poly.pdbx_strand_id
1 'polypeptide(L)'
;EEKKEEKKYEWVDVKKMKKRTKRTDLKVTASGVPGLSGEYMQRLMDAESAMQTEMRDIVETDERRNDLESFIFNMRDKVAEGNEYGDFISSADREAFQSELTKAEDWLFDTVDATKMQFIEKL
;
A
#
# COMPACT_ATOMS: atom_id res chain seq x y z
N GLU A 1 31.46 17.95 91.18
CA GLU A 1 30.15 18.22 91.77
C GLU A 1 29.62 19.46 91.10
N GLU A 2 28.56 19.35 90.29
CA GLU A 2 27.46 20.32 90.29
C GLU A 2 26.34 19.78 89.39
N LYS A 3 25.14 19.95 89.91
CA LYS A 3 23.91 19.26 89.54
C LYS A 3 22.95 20.32 89.02
N LYS A 4 22.08 19.91 88.09
CA LYS A 4 20.83 20.57 87.65
C LYS A 4 21.03 21.63 86.57
N GLU A 5 20.14 21.75 85.59
CA GLU A 5 18.69 21.74 85.74
C GLU A 5 17.99 21.24 84.46
N GLU A 6 17.06 20.29 84.64
CA GLU A 6 16.23 19.72 83.57
C GLU A 6 15.18 20.76 83.13
N LYS A 7 15.31 21.26 81.91
CA LYS A 7 14.27 22.10 81.32
C LYS A 7 13.14 21.23 80.76
N LYS A 8 12.04 21.16 81.50
CA LYS A 8 10.73 20.79 80.95
C LYS A 8 10.35 21.77 79.85
N TYR A 9 10.00 21.25 78.67
CA TYR A 9 9.23 22.01 77.69
C TYR A 9 8.03 21.20 77.21
N GLU A 10 6.90 21.87 77.25
CA GLU A 10 5.56 21.41 76.93
C GLU A 10 5.45 20.98 75.47
N TRP A 11 4.67 19.92 75.24
CA TRP A 11 4.32 19.46 73.91
C TRP A 11 3.38 20.47 73.25
N VAL A 12 3.91 21.31 72.37
CA VAL A 12 3.08 22.11 71.47
C VAL A 12 2.77 21.26 70.25
N ASP A 13 1.51 20.87 70.11
CA ASP A 13 1.04 20.02 69.01
C ASP A 13 0.99 20.84 67.71
N VAL A 14 2.09 20.81 66.95
CA VAL A 14 2.18 21.51 65.66
C VAL A 14 1.37 20.73 64.63
N LYS A 15 0.14 21.18 64.38
CA LYS A 15 -0.74 20.64 63.33
C LYS A 15 -0.05 20.76 61.95
N LYS A 16 0.55 19.66 61.49
CA LYS A 16 1.21 19.59 60.18
C LYS A 16 0.20 19.85 59.06
N MET A 17 0.37 20.96 58.36
CA MET A 17 -0.43 21.31 57.18
C MET A 17 -0.19 20.27 56.08
N LYS A 18 -1.26 19.59 55.62
CA LYS A 18 -1.15 18.58 54.54
C LYS A 18 -0.65 19.25 53.26
N LYS A 19 0.54 18.84 52.80
CA LYS A 19 1.16 19.33 51.57
C LYS A 19 0.31 18.90 50.37
N ARG A 20 -0.33 19.84 49.68
CA ARG A 20 -1.16 19.56 48.50
C ARG A 20 -0.28 19.53 47.26
N THR A 21 0.17 18.35 46.86
CA THR A 21 0.95 18.14 45.63
C THR A 21 0.02 18.23 44.42
N LYS A 22 0.24 19.20 43.53
CA LYS A 22 -0.37 19.23 42.20
C LYS A 22 0.61 18.56 41.23
N ARG A 23 0.20 17.47 40.59
CA ARG A 23 0.92 16.87 39.47
C ARG A 23 0.33 17.45 38.20
N THR A 24 1.17 18.10 37.41
CA THR A 24 0.79 18.65 36.11
C THR A 24 1.74 18.03 35.10
N ASP A 25 1.17 17.38 34.08
CA ASP A 25 1.98 16.80 33.02
C ASP A 25 2.54 17.93 32.15
N LEU A 26 3.87 18.00 32.09
CA LEU A 26 4.58 18.96 31.28
C LEU A 26 4.77 18.39 29.88
N LYS A 27 4.32 19.14 28.86
CA LYS A 27 4.55 18.77 27.47
C LYS A 27 6.02 19.03 27.12
N VAL A 28 6.81 17.97 27.06
CA VAL A 28 8.20 18.03 26.63
C VAL A 28 8.25 17.90 25.11
N THR A 29 8.79 18.92 24.43
CA THR A 29 9.05 18.89 22.98
C THR A 29 10.56 18.78 22.76
N ALA A 30 11.01 17.73 22.09
CA ALA A 30 12.41 17.59 21.70
C ALA A 30 12.71 18.54 20.53
N SER A 31 13.72 19.41 20.68
CA SER A 31 14.24 20.27 19.62
C SER A 31 15.70 19.92 19.33
N GLY A 32 16.13 20.00 18.08
CA GLY A 32 17.52 19.74 17.67
C GLY A 32 17.94 18.26 17.67
N VAL A 33 16.99 17.32 17.67
CA VAL A 33 17.28 15.89 17.48
C VAL A 33 17.70 15.61 16.04
N PRO A 34 18.66 14.70 15.81
CA PRO A 34 19.00 14.24 14.46
C PRO A 34 17.80 13.49 13.85
N GLY A 35 17.32 13.95 12.71
CA GLY A 35 16.16 13.40 12.01
C GLY A 35 15.44 14.44 11.16
N LEU A 36 14.56 13.97 10.28
CA LEU A 36 13.67 14.85 9.51
C LEU A 36 12.51 15.31 10.41
N SER A 37 11.99 16.52 10.17
CA SER A 37 10.78 16.95 10.87
C SER A 37 9.59 16.09 10.43
N GLY A 38 8.55 16.00 11.28
CA GLY A 38 7.34 15.24 10.96
C GLY A 38 6.71 15.65 9.63
N GLU A 39 6.73 16.94 9.30
CA GLU A 39 6.21 17.48 8.04
C GLU A 39 7.03 17.00 6.83
N TYR A 40 8.36 17.01 6.94
CA TYR A 40 9.23 16.51 5.87
C TYR A 40 9.12 14.99 5.71
N MET A 41 9.00 14.24 6.81
CA MET A 41 8.77 12.79 6.74
C MET A 41 7.45 12.48 6.05
N GLN A 42 6.36 13.16 6.42
CA GLN A 42 5.07 12.95 5.77
C GLN A 42 5.15 13.25 4.27
N ARG A 43 5.76 14.37 3.89
CA ARG A 43 5.93 14.73 2.47
C ARG A 43 6.70 13.65 1.69
N LEU A 44 7.76 13.09 2.27
CA LEU A 44 8.53 12.03 1.62
C LEU A 44 7.75 10.71 1.56
N MET A 45 6.96 10.38 2.59
CA MET A 45 6.07 9.22 2.58
C MET A 45 4.98 9.35 1.51
N ASP A 46 4.40 10.53 1.34
CA ASP A 46 3.40 10.80 0.31
C ASP A 46 4.01 10.65 -1.09
N ALA A 47 5.23 11.17 -1.29
CA ALA A 47 5.96 11.03 -2.55
C ALA A 47 6.29 9.57 -2.88
N GLU A 48 6.78 8.82 -1.90
CA GLU A 48 7.05 7.38 -2.07
C GLU A 48 5.76 6.62 -2.41
N SER A 49 4.65 6.91 -1.70
CA SER A 49 3.36 6.26 -1.95
C SER A 49 2.83 6.55 -3.35
N ALA A 50 3.04 7.76 -3.87
CA ALA A 50 2.70 8.12 -5.24
C ALA A 50 3.53 7.30 -6.26
N MET A 51 4.85 7.24 -6.08
CA MET A 51 5.74 6.46 -6.96
C MET A 51 5.40 4.97 -6.94
N GLN A 52 5.09 4.41 -5.76
CA GLN A 52 4.67 3.01 -5.63
C GLN A 52 3.34 2.74 -6.35
N THR A 53 2.41 3.69 -6.30
CA THR A 53 1.12 3.58 -6.98
C THR A 53 1.29 3.63 -8.50
N GLU A 54 2.08 4.57 -9.01
CA GLU A 54 2.39 4.67 -10.45
C GLU A 54 3.07 3.40 -10.95
N MET A 55 4.07 2.91 -10.23
CA MET A 55 4.78 1.67 -10.59
C MET A 55 3.82 0.47 -10.61
N ARG A 56 2.94 0.35 -9.60
CA ARG A 56 1.94 -0.72 -9.56
C ARG A 56 1.01 -0.64 -10.76
N ASP A 57 0.52 0.54 -11.11
CA ASP A 57 -0.43 0.70 -12.22
C ASP A 57 0.22 0.36 -13.57
N ILE A 58 1.52 0.65 -13.75
CA ILE A 58 2.30 0.22 -14.92
C ILE A 58 2.42 -1.30 -14.96
N VAL A 59 2.87 -1.92 -13.87
CA VAL A 59 3.01 -3.39 -13.78
C VAL A 59 1.69 -4.08 -14.05
N GLU A 60 0.60 -3.62 -13.44
CA GLU A 60 -0.73 -4.18 -13.65
C GLU A 60 -1.21 -4.01 -15.11
N THR A 61 -0.83 -2.92 -15.78
CA THR A 61 -1.16 -2.72 -17.20
C THR A 61 -0.39 -3.68 -18.10
N ASP A 62 0.91 -3.85 -17.85
CA ASP A 62 1.77 -4.80 -18.59
C ASP A 62 1.33 -6.25 -18.36
N GLU A 63 0.93 -6.61 -17.13
CA GLU A 63 0.34 -7.92 -16.84
C GLU A 63 -0.93 -8.15 -17.65
N ARG A 64 -1.84 -7.17 -17.76
CA ARG A 64 -3.05 -7.32 -18.59
C ARG A 64 -2.76 -7.43 -20.08
N ARG A 65 -1.72 -6.75 -20.56
CA ARG A 65 -1.25 -6.91 -21.94
C ARG A 65 -0.74 -8.34 -22.18
N ASN A 66 0.11 -8.84 -21.29
CA ASN A 66 0.65 -10.20 -21.38
C ASN A 66 -0.44 -11.27 -21.24
N ASP A 67 -1.44 -11.05 -20.39
CA ASP A 67 -2.61 -11.93 -20.23
C ASP A 67 -3.37 -12.04 -21.56
N LEU A 68 -3.65 -10.91 -22.23
CA LEU A 68 -4.34 -10.88 -23.51
C LEU A 68 -3.51 -11.55 -24.62
N GLU A 69 -2.22 -11.24 -24.70
CA GLU A 69 -1.29 -11.85 -25.65
C GLU A 69 -1.24 -13.38 -25.47
N SER A 70 -1.08 -13.84 -24.23
CA SER A 70 -1.06 -15.26 -23.90
C SER A 70 -2.38 -15.95 -24.23
N PHE A 71 -3.51 -15.29 -23.98
CA PHE A 71 -4.84 -15.80 -24.33
C PHE A 71 -4.99 -15.97 -25.85
N ILE A 72 -4.57 -14.98 -26.64
CA ILE A 72 -4.63 -15.03 -28.11
C ILE A 72 -3.84 -16.23 -28.63
N PHE A 73 -2.58 -16.40 -28.18
CA PHE A 73 -1.75 -17.53 -28.61
C PHE A 73 -2.31 -18.88 -28.15
N ASN A 74 -2.76 -18.98 -26.90
CA ASN A 74 -3.29 -20.22 -26.34
C ASN A 74 -4.59 -20.65 -27.04
N MET A 75 -5.52 -19.72 -27.24
CA MET A 75 -6.80 -20.03 -27.88
C MET A 75 -6.64 -20.34 -29.36
N ARG A 76 -5.73 -19.66 -30.06
CA ARG A 76 -5.43 -19.96 -31.47
C ARG A 76 -4.88 -21.39 -31.63
N ASP A 77 -4.02 -21.83 -30.73
CA ASP A 77 -3.53 -23.21 -30.70
C ASP A 77 -4.66 -24.19 -30.39
N LYS A 78 -5.38 -24.01 -29.27
CA LYS A 78 -6.43 -24.95 -28.84
C LYS A 78 -7.57 -25.14 -29.83
N VAL A 79 -7.93 -24.09 -30.57
CA VAL A 79 -9.01 -24.09 -31.56
C VAL A 79 -8.54 -24.60 -32.93
N ALA A 80 -7.23 -24.80 -33.13
CA ALA A 80 -6.71 -25.37 -34.36
C ALA A 80 -7.21 -26.81 -34.57
N GLU A 81 -7.23 -27.25 -35.84
CA GLU A 81 -7.69 -28.59 -36.20
C GLU A 81 -6.82 -29.67 -35.54
N GLY A 82 -7.44 -30.63 -34.85
CA GLY A 82 -6.74 -31.70 -34.14
C GLY A 82 -6.18 -31.33 -32.76
N ASN A 83 -6.47 -30.11 -32.26
CA ASN A 83 -6.16 -29.69 -30.90
C ASN A 83 -7.39 -29.75 -29.97
N GLU A 84 -7.22 -29.37 -28.70
CA GLU A 84 -8.16 -29.59 -27.59
C GLU A 84 -9.62 -29.22 -27.90
N TYR A 85 -9.87 -28.12 -28.61
CA TYR A 85 -11.21 -27.63 -28.96
C TYR A 85 -11.55 -27.75 -30.45
N GLY A 86 -10.58 -28.15 -31.28
CA GLY A 86 -10.74 -28.21 -32.74
C GLY A 86 -11.86 -29.13 -33.21
N ASP A 87 -12.06 -30.26 -32.53
CA ASP A 87 -13.11 -31.23 -32.86
C ASP A 87 -14.51 -30.85 -32.31
N PHE A 88 -14.56 -29.87 -31.40
CA PHE A 88 -15.78 -29.45 -30.71
C PHE A 88 -16.38 -28.15 -31.27
N ILE A 89 -15.66 -27.46 -32.16
CA ILE A 89 -16.08 -26.21 -32.79
C ILE A 89 -16.45 -26.45 -34.26
N SER A 90 -17.47 -25.74 -34.76
CA SER A 90 -17.80 -25.79 -36.18
C SER A 90 -16.72 -25.09 -37.02
N SER A 91 -16.54 -25.49 -38.28
CA SER A 91 -15.56 -24.85 -39.15
C SER A 91 -15.85 -23.35 -39.37
N ALA A 92 -17.12 -22.97 -39.44
CA ALA A 92 -17.53 -21.58 -39.60
C ALA A 92 -17.25 -20.73 -38.35
N ASP A 93 -17.56 -21.27 -37.16
CA ASP A 93 -17.30 -20.56 -35.89
C ASP A 93 -15.79 -20.47 -35.62
N ARG A 94 -15.04 -21.50 -36.01
CA ARG A 94 -13.57 -21.51 -35.93
C ARG A 94 -12.95 -20.40 -36.77
N GLU A 95 -13.36 -20.26 -38.03
CA GLU A 95 -12.85 -19.20 -38.92
C GLU A 95 -13.24 -17.81 -38.41
N ALA A 96 -14.47 -17.63 -37.92
CA ALA A 96 -14.92 -16.38 -37.31
C ALA A 96 -14.09 -16.03 -36.08
N PHE A 97 -13.89 -16.98 -35.17
CA PHE A 97 -13.11 -16.77 -33.96
C PHE A 97 -11.63 -16.53 -34.24
N GLN A 98 -11.03 -17.24 -35.20
CA GLN A 98 -9.64 -16.95 -35.62
C GLN A 98 -9.50 -15.55 -36.24
N SER A 99 -10.50 -15.06 -36.97
CA SER A 99 -10.52 -13.68 -37.46
C SER A 99 -10.59 -12.67 -36.32
N GLU A 100 -11.38 -12.92 -35.29
CA GLU A 100 -11.45 -12.07 -34.09
C GLU A 100 -10.13 -12.06 -33.33
N LEU A 101 -9.50 -13.23 -33.10
CA LEU A 101 -8.18 -13.33 -32.47
C LEU A 101 -7.10 -12.58 -33.24
N THR A 102 -7.16 -12.61 -34.57
CA THR A 102 -6.20 -11.88 -35.43
C THR A 102 -6.41 -10.38 -35.33
N LYS A 103 -7.66 -9.91 -35.33
CA LYS A 103 -7.95 -8.48 -35.10
C LYS A 103 -7.53 -8.00 -33.70
N ALA A 104 -7.64 -8.86 -32.69
CA ALA A 104 -7.19 -8.56 -31.34
C ALA A 104 -5.66 -8.47 -31.26
N GLU A 105 -4.94 -9.35 -31.97
CA GLU A 105 -3.49 -9.30 -32.12
C GLU A 105 -3.03 -8.04 -32.86
N ASP A 106 -3.64 -7.71 -34.00
CA ASP A 106 -3.36 -6.48 -34.73
C ASP A 106 -3.57 -5.24 -33.85
N TRP A 107 -4.66 -5.22 -33.07
CA TRP A 107 -4.94 -4.16 -32.10
C TRP A 107 -3.88 -4.08 -30.99
N LEU A 108 -3.38 -5.22 -30.49
CA LEU A 108 -2.33 -5.27 -29.48
C LEU A 108 -1.01 -4.63 -29.98
N PHE A 109 -0.71 -4.80 -31.27
CA PHE A 109 0.46 -4.19 -31.91
C PHE A 109 0.27 -2.71 -32.23
N ASP A 110 -0.92 -2.31 -32.67
CA ASP A 110 -1.22 -0.91 -32.99
C ASP A 110 -1.35 -0.01 -31.75
N THR A 111 -1.78 -0.58 -30.62
CA THR A 111 -2.12 0.19 -29.40
C THR A 111 -1.11 -0.08 -28.27
N VAL A 112 0.07 0.55 -28.36
CA VAL A 112 1.14 0.38 -27.36
C VAL A 112 0.79 1.03 -26.01
N ASP A 113 0.00 2.11 -26.02
CA ASP A 113 -0.34 2.93 -24.84
C ASP A 113 -1.80 2.73 -24.36
N ALA A 114 -2.39 1.57 -24.61
CA ALA A 114 -3.76 1.29 -24.15
C ALA A 114 -3.84 1.22 -22.62
N THR A 115 -4.98 1.62 -22.07
CA THR A 115 -5.23 1.56 -20.63
C THR A 115 -5.52 0.14 -20.16
N LYS A 116 -5.23 -0.15 -18.90
CA LYS A 116 -5.57 -1.42 -18.24
C LYS A 116 -7.01 -1.88 -18.51
N MET A 117 -7.99 -0.97 -18.48
CA MET A 117 -9.40 -1.30 -18.73
C MET A 117 -9.66 -1.77 -20.16
N GLN A 118 -8.95 -1.22 -21.14
CA GLN A 118 -9.09 -1.63 -22.53
C GLN A 118 -8.53 -3.04 -22.76
N PHE A 119 -7.42 -3.40 -22.11
CA PHE A 119 -6.91 -4.77 -22.15
C PHE A 119 -7.89 -5.76 -21.51
N ILE A 120 -8.55 -5.36 -20.41
CA ILE A 120 -9.57 -6.21 -19.75
C ILE A 120 -10.82 -6.36 -20.61
N GLU A 121 -11.29 -5.32 -21.30
CA GLU A 121 -12.47 -5.39 -22.16
C GLU A 121 -12.25 -6.25 -23.41
N LYS A 122 -11.00 -6.35 -23.87
CA LYS A 122 -10.61 -7.15 -25.04
C LYS A 122 -10.40 -8.64 -24.74
N LEU A 123 -10.24 -9.00 -23.47
CA LEU A 123 -10.05 -10.35 -22.99
C LEU A 123 -11.41 -11.00 -22.68
#